data_AF-A0A961DFJ6-F1
#
_entry.id   AF-A0A961DFJ6-F1
#
_cell.length_a   1.000
_cell.length_b   1.000
_cell.length_c   1.000
_cell.angle_alpha   90.00
_cell.angle_beta   90.00
_cell.angle_gamma   90.00
#
_symmetry.space_group_name_H-M   'P 1'
#
loop_
_entity.id
_entity.type
_entity.pdbx_description
1 polymer ?
#
loop_
_entity_poly.entity_id
_entity_poly.type
_entity_poly.pdbx_seq_one_letter_code
_entity_poly.pdbx_strand_id
1 'polypeptide(L)'
;MAHPPPIVISVLLSVGSEAKPCARKDVVRVANDPNWRLPVVPEFTLTSPEVREGEFLPLWARTAWAGGEDRSPTLSWSGAPASTKSYVVTVYDPDAPTGS
;
A
#
# COMPACT_ATOMS: atom_id res chain seq x y z
N MET A 1 3.78 25.96 12.07
CA MET A 1 3.63 24.53 12.38
C MET A 1 3.19 23.83 11.11
N ALA A 2 4.11 23.15 10.42
CA ALA A 2 3.78 22.43 9.19
C ALA A 2 2.91 21.22 9.57
N HIS A 3 1.76 21.07 8.90
CA HIS A 3 0.95 19.86 9.02
C HIS A 3 1.73 18.70 8.36
N PRO A 4 1.83 17.53 9.01
CA PRO A 4 2.45 16.37 8.38
C PRO A 4 1.62 15.97 7.15
N PRO A 5 2.26 15.65 6.00
CA PRO A 5 1.54 15.14 4.84
C PRO A 5 0.80 13.83 5.17
N PRO A 6 -0.30 13.50 4.46
CA PRO A 6 -0.99 12.24 4.65
C PRO A 6 -0.07 11.07 4.26
N ILE A 7 0.17 10.15 5.18
CA ILE A 7 0.91 8.92 4.90
C ILE A 7 0.03 8.02 4.03
N VAL A 8 0.40 7.83 2.77
CA VAL A 8 -0.29 6.90 1.86
C VAL A 8 0.24 5.50 2.14
N ILE A 9 -0.52 4.65 2.85
CA ILE A 9 -0.14 3.24 3.01
C ILE A 9 -0.34 2.51 1.67
N SER A 10 0.74 2.35 0.91
CA SER A 10 0.76 1.43 -0.22
C SER A 10 1.08 0.03 0.30
N VAL A 11 0.07 -0.82 0.43
CA VAL A 11 0.28 -2.27 0.66
C VAL A 11 0.59 -2.92 -0.67
N LEU A 12 1.87 -2.94 -1.05
CA LEU A 12 2.29 -3.75 -2.19
C LEU A 12 2.41 -5.20 -1.73
N LEU A 13 1.34 -5.96 -1.93
CA LEU A 13 1.40 -7.41 -1.83
C LEU A 13 2.00 -7.97 -3.12
N SER A 14 3.31 -8.13 -3.12
CA SER A 14 3.99 -8.89 -4.16
C SER A 14 3.71 -10.38 -3.92
N VAL A 15 2.84 -10.96 -4.75
CA VAL A 15 2.63 -12.40 -4.85
C VAL A 15 3.74 -12.97 -5.72
N GLY A 16 4.55 -13.87 -5.16
CA GLY A 16 5.55 -14.62 -5.93
C GLY A 16 4.88 -15.56 -6.94
N SER A 17 4.65 -15.10 -8.16
CA SER A 17 4.18 -15.90 -9.30
C SER A 17 4.79 -15.37 -10.60
N GLU A 18 5.25 -16.27 -11.47
CA GLU A 18 5.63 -15.95 -12.86
C GLU A 18 4.37 -15.49 -13.61
N ALA A 19 4.14 -14.18 -13.66
CA ALA A 19 3.03 -13.58 -14.41
C ALA A 19 3.56 -12.90 -15.67
N LYS A 20 2.95 -13.28 -16.81
CA LYS A 20 3.16 -12.65 -18.13
C LYS A 20 2.60 -11.22 -18.11
N PRO A 21 3.30 -10.20 -18.62
CA PRO A 21 2.82 -8.82 -18.54
C PRO A 21 1.61 -8.60 -19.45
N CYS A 22 0.54 -8.00 -18.91
CA CYS A 22 -0.56 -7.43 -19.69
C CYS A 22 -0.40 -5.90 -19.70
N ALA A 23 -0.26 -5.30 -20.88
CA ALA A 23 -0.03 -3.85 -21.01
C ALA A 23 -1.30 -3.04 -20.65
N ARG A 24 -1.14 -1.98 -19.86
CA ARG A 24 -2.25 -1.09 -19.46
C ARG A 24 -2.55 -0.05 -20.54
N LYS A 25 -3.83 0.07 -20.90
CA LYS A 25 -4.43 1.32 -21.39
C LYS A 25 -5.21 1.89 -20.21
N ASP A 26 -5.01 3.17 -19.93
CA ASP A 26 -5.76 3.97 -18.94
C ASP A 26 -5.34 3.78 -17.46
N VAL A 27 -4.18 4.32 -17.11
CA VAL A 27 -3.90 4.81 -15.74
C VAL A 27 -4.35 6.26 -15.69
N VAL A 28 -5.34 6.57 -14.85
CA VAL A 28 -5.52 7.93 -14.33
C VAL A 28 -4.19 8.30 -13.67
N ARG A 29 -3.44 9.22 -14.27
CA ARG A 29 -2.19 9.73 -13.71
C ARG A 29 -2.49 10.50 -12.43
N VAL A 30 -2.58 9.80 -11.30
CA VAL A 30 -2.41 10.43 -9.99
C VAL A 30 -0.95 10.85 -9.95
N ALA A 31 -0.70 12.15 -9.77
CA ALA A 31 0.63 12.76 -9.98
C ALA A 31 1.75 12.20 -9.07
N ASN A 32 1.42 11.34 -8.09
CA ASN A 32 2.36 10.67 -7.20
C ASN A 32 2.00 9.20 -6.93
N ASP A 33 1.66 8.41 -7.97
CA ASP A 33 1.54 6.95 -7.82
C ASP A 33 2.93 6.33 -7.60
N PRO A 34 3.26 5.78 -6.40
CA PRO A 34 4.59 5.22 -6.14
C PRO A 34 4.92 4.00 -7.01
N ASN A 35 3.91 3.33 -7.57
CA ASN A 35 4.08 2.11 -8.32
C ASN A 35 4.22 2.33 -9.84
N TRP A 36 4.30 3.58 -10.31
CA TRP A 36 4.26 3.92 -11.74
C TRP A 36 5.37 3.28 -12.61
N ARG A 37 6.51 2.90 -12.00
CA ARG A 37 7.62 2.22 -12.69
C ARG A 37 7.56 0.70 -12.59
N LEU A 38 6.64 0.14 -11.81
CA LEU A 38 6.58 -1.29 -11.56
C LEU A 38 5.77 -2.00 -12.65
N PRO A 39 6.03 -3.31 -12.89
CA PRO A 39 5.19 -4.11 -13.76
C PRO A 39 3.74 -4.15 -13.28
N VAL A 40 2.80 -4.15 -14.22
CA VAL A 40 1.40 -4.43 -13.90
C VAL A 40 1.27 -5.91 -13.50
N VAL A 41 0.66 -6.16 -12.36
CA VAL A 41 0.38 -7.49 -11.82
C VAL A 41 -1.13 -7.69 -11.64
N PRO A 42 -1.62 -8.93 -11.54
CA PRO A 42 -3.00 -9.19 -11.19
C PRO A 42 -3.39 -8.55 -9.84
N GLU A 43 -4.56 -7.93 -9.80
CA GLU A 43 -5.12 -7.34 -8.59
C GLU A 43 -5.89 -8.39 -7.78
N PHE A 44 -6.01 -8.16 -6.48
CA PHE A 44 -6.88 -8.92 -5.59
C PHE A 44 -7.40 -8.00 -4.48
N THR A 45 -8.42 -8.43 -3.74
CA THR A 45 -9.10 -7.57 -2.77
C THR A 45 -8.33 -7.52 -1.46
N LEU A 46 -8.09 -6.32 -0.94
CA LEU A 46 -7.56 -6.04 0.39
C LEU A 46 -8.56 -5.17 1.15
N THR A 47 -8.82 -5.52 2.41
CA THR A 47 -9.74 -4.80 3.29
C THR A 47 -9.15 -4.66 4.68
N SER A 48 -9.62 -3.64 5.40
CA SER A 48 -9.38 -3.44 6.82
C SER A 48 -10.64 -2.86 7.47
N PRO A 49 -11.01 -3.28 8.68
CA PRO A 49 -12.05 -2.62 9.45
C PRO A 49 -11.62 -1.23 9.97
N GLU A 50 -10.32 -0.97 10.01
CA GLU A 50 -9.70 0.13 10.77
C GLU A 50 -9.13 1.24 9.88
N VAL A 51 -8.65 0.90 8.68
CA VAL A 51 -8.09 1.86 7.72
C VAL A 51 -8.84 1.81 6.39
N ARG A 52 -8.91 2.96 5.71
CA ARG A 52 -9.57 3.11 4.41
C ARG A 52 -8.66 3.87 3.46
N GLU A 53 -8.76 3.55 2.18
CA GLU A 53 -8.01 4.25 1.14
C GLU A 53 -8.37 5.75 1.12
N GLY A 54 -7.34 6.60 1.02
CA GLY A 54 -7.49 8.05 0.99
C GLY A 54 -7.78 8.72 2.34
N GLU A 55 -8.02 7.96 3.40
CA GLU A 55 -8.32 8.48 4.74
C GLU A 55 -7.05 8.62 5.60
N PHE A 56 -7.14 9.44 6.66
CA PHE A 56 -6.06 9.55 7.63
C PHE A 56 -5.85 8.25 8.41
N LEU A 57 -4.58 7.90 8.60
CA LEU A 57 -4.13 6.85 9.51
C LEU A 57 -4.61 7.13 10.95
N PRO A 58 -5.27 6.16 11.63
CA PRO A 58 -5.62 6.26 13.04
C PRO A 58 -4.40 6.56 13.92
N LEU A 59 -4.60 7.29 15.03
CA LEU A 59 -3.49 7.72 15.89
C LEU A 59 -2.66 6.54 16.42
N TRP A 60 -3.31 5.48 16.88
CA TRP A 60 -2.62 4.28 17.42
C TRP A 60 -1.72 3.58 16.38
N ALA A 61 -2.01 3.73 15.09
CA ALA A 61 -1.23 3.13 14.01
C ALA A 61 0.01 3.95 13.63
N ARG A 62 0.13 5.17 14.16
CA ARG A 62 1.29 6.03 13.96
C ARG A 62 2.40 5.63 14.92
N THR A 63 3.61 6.12 14.64
CA THR A 63 4.72 5.91 15.54
C THR A 63 4.54 6.59 16.90
N ALA A 64 5.12 6.02 17.95
CA ALA A 64 5.16 6.58 19.30
C ALA A 64 5.75 8.00 19.31
N TRP A 65 6.70 8.29 18.41
CA TRP A 65 7.25 9.64 18.22
C TRP A 65 6.24 10.67 17.72
N ALA A 66 5.15 10.21 17.10
CA ALA A 66 4.02 11.00 16.63
C ALA A 66 2.79 10.88 17.54
N GLY A 67 2.96 10.35 18.77
CA GLY A 67 1.88 10.17 19.75
C GLY A 67 1.01 8.92 19.52
N GLY A 68 1.47 7.99 18.69
CA GLY A 68 0.80 6.71 18.43
C GLY A 68 1.32 5.55 19.28
N GLU A 69 1.02 4.33 18.83
CA GLU A 69 1.36 3.08 19.53
C GLU A 69 2.22 2.13 18.67
N ASP A 70 2.61 2.53 17.44
CA ASP A 70 3.29 1.67 16.46
C ASP A 70 2.54 0.35 16.18
N ARG A 71 1.22 0.32 16.36
CA ARG A 71 0.43 -0.90 16.19
C ARG A 71 -0.04 -1.05 14.75
N SER A 72 0.21 -2.20 14.14
CA SER A 72 -0.24 -2.52 12.78
C SER A 72 -1.77 -2.69 12.72
N PRO A 73 -2.44 -2.22 11.64
CA PRO A 73 -3.85 -2.49 11.42
C PRO A 73 -4.11 -3.95 11.03
N THR A 74 -5.33 -4.41 11.30
CA THR A 74 -5.85 -5.68 10.79
C THR A 74 -6.03 -5.59 9.28
N LEU A 75 -5.50 -6.56 8.56
CA LEU A 75 -5.65 -6.69 7.10
C LEU A 75 -6.29 -8.03 6.76
N SER A 76 -7.21 -8.04 5.81
CA SER A 76 -7.84 -9.23 5.26
C SER A 76 -7.89 -9.16 3.74
N TRP A 77 -7.53 -10.24 3.06
CA TRP A 77 -7.50 -10.27 1.61
C TRP A 77 -8.14 -11.52 1.01
N SER A 78 -8.60 -11.41 -0.23
CA SER A 78 -9.23 -12.49 -0.98
C SER A 78 -9.05 -12.32 -2.49
N GLY A 79 -9.23 -13.41 -3.25
CA GLY A 79 -9.15 -13.38 -4.72
C GLY A 79 -7.73 -13.38 -5.29
N ALA A 80 -6.71 -13.77 -4.51
CA ALA A 80 -5.35 -13.91 -5.02
C ALA A 80 -5.26 -15.01 -6.11
N PRO A 81 -4.30 -14.91 -7.06
CA PRO A 81 -4.10 -15.94 -8.08
C PRO A 81 -3.92 -17.34 -7.49
N ALA A 82 -4.47 -18.37 -8.15
CA ALA A 82 -4.40 -19.74 -7.65
C ALA A 82 -2.96 -20.29 -7.49
N SER A 83 -1.99 -19.72 -8.22
CA SER A 83 -0.56 -20.05 -8.12
C SER A 83 0.16 -19.39 -6.94
N THR A 84 -0.54 -18.60 -6.11
CA THR A 84 0.05 -17.90 -4.96
C THR A 84 0.61 -18.88 -3.94
N LYS A 85 1.91 -18.76 -3.64
CA LYS A 85 2.59 -19.61 -2.63
C LYS A 85 2.79 -18.92 -1.29
N SER A 86 2.95 -17.60 -1.32
CA SER A 86 3.24 -16.78 -0.14
C SER A 86 2.87 -15.33 -0.41
N TYR A 87 2.87 -14.53 0.66
CA TYR A 87 2.56 -13.10 0.63
C TYR A 87 3.71 -12.31 1.27
N VAL A 88 3.92 -11.09 0.79
CA VAL A 88 4.75 -10.06 1.42
C VAL A 88 3.85 -8.86 1.72
N VAL A 89 3.96 -8.29 2.91
CA VAL A 89 3.19 -7.08 3.28
C VAL A 89 4.19 -5.95 3.51
N THR A 90 3.98 -4.84 2.84
CA THR A 90 4.78 -3.62 2.96
C THR A 90 3.88 -2.45 3.31
N VAL A 91 4.43 -1.48 4.03
CA VAL A 91 3.81 -0.17 4.27
C VAL A 91 4.87 0.85 3.92
N TYR A 92 4.59 1.70 2.94
CA TYR A 92 5.56 2.62 2.38
C TYR A 92 4.94 4.00 2.21
N ASP A 93 5.67 5.03 2.65
CA ASP A 93 5.29 6.44 2.54
C ASP A 93 6.14 7.11 1.43
N PRO A 94 5.58 7.37 0.23
CA PRO A 94 6.33 8.02 -0.85
C PRO A 94 6.59 9.51 -0.61
N ASP A 95 5.93 10.12 0.38
CA ASP A 95 6.06 11.55 0.69
C ASP A 95 7.16 11.80 1.74
N ALA A 96 7.78 10.75 2.28
CA ALA A 96 8.90 10.87 3.20
C ALA A 96 10.09 11.56 2.51
N PRO A 97 10.69 12.61 3.12
CA PRO A 97 11.76 13.40 2.52
C PRO A 97 13.12 12.72 2.63
N THR A 98 13.19 11.43 2.29
CA THR A 98 14.38 10.59 2.39
C THR A 98 14.98 10.22 1.04
N GLY A 99 14.24 10.46 -0.05
CA GLY A 99 14.66 10.10 -1.42
C GLY A 99 14.62 8.59 -1.71
N SER A 100 13.82 7.85 -0.93
CA SER A 100 13.63 6.39 -1.03
C SER A 100 12.66 6.00 -2.12
#